data_AF-N1UQR1-F1
#
_entry.id   AF-N1UQR1-F1
#
_cell.length_a   1.000
_cell.length_b   1.000
_cell.length_c   1.000
_cell.angle_alpha   90.00
_cell.angle_beta   90.00
_cell.angle_gamma   90.00
#
_symmetry.space_group_name_H-M   'P 1'
#
loop_
_entity.id
_entity.type
_entity.pdbx_description
1 polymer ?
#
loop_
_entity_poly.entity_id
_entity_poly.type
_entity_poly.pdbx_seq_one_letter_code
_entity_poly.pdbx_strand_id
1 'polypeptide(L)'
;MGFYKYRDLLSEYGPIHPESKKLMEQEIKESEGLFYKRVSDSRKIPISDLDKRFGQGKVFTSSQFLKERMIDSITDFLSLLEDIKQDLKVEKVQVRYLPSLFTFQSFLKSLKPGFLSNVFSKDLTSYFPNVLESENSLRRKFQSVEAQSLLGSSFWNQS
;
A
#
# COMPACT_ATOMS: atom_id res chain seq x y z
N MET A 1 -41.53 -11.36 15.19
CA MET A 1 -40.10 -11.60 14.91
C MET A 1 -39.91 -11.55 13.40
N GLY A 2 -39.32 -10.47 12.86
CA GLY A 2 -39.19 -10.27 11.42
C GLY A 2 -38.11 -11.18 10.82
N PHE A 3 -38.47 -11.93 9.78
CA PHE A 3 -37.52 -12.78 9.07
C PHE A 3 -36.64 -11.91 8.16
N TYR A 4 -35.36 -11.76 8.51
CA TYR A 4 -34.37 -11.16 7.62
C TYR A 4 -34.18 -12.07 6.40
N LYS A 5 -34.44 -11.53 5.20
CA LYS A 5 -34.50 -12.26 3.93
C LYS A 5 -33.19 -12.94 3.53
N TYR A 6 -32.05 -12.38 3.95
CA TYR A 6 -30.70 -12.82 3.58
C TYR A 6 -29.84 -13.19 4.80
N ARG A 7 -30.46 -13.63 5.91
CA ARG A 7 -29.77 -13.89 7.18
C ARG A 7 -28.74 -15.04 7.11
N ASP A 8 -28.88 -15.88 6.09
CA ASP A 8 -28.07 -17.05 5.83
C ASP A 8 -26.81 -16.73 5.03
N LEU A 9 -26.65 -15.49 4.53
CA LEU A 9 -25.38 -15.03 3.98
C LEU A 9 -24.29 -15.15 5.03
N LEU A 10 -23.19 -15.82 4.67
CA LEU A 10 -22.03 -16.06 5.54
C LEU A 10 -22.33 -16.89 6.79
N SER A 11 -23.53 -17.47 6.89
CA SER A 11 -23.87 -18.40 7.97
C SER A 11 -23.27 -19.77 7.70
N GLU A 12 -22.53 -20.32 8.66
CA GLU A 12 -21.97 -21.68 8.58
C GLU A 12 -23.00 -22.78 8.91
N TYR A 13 -24.15 -22.41 9.50
CA TYR A 13 -25.14 -23.33 10.06
C TYR A 13 -26.06 -24.03 9.04
N GLY A 14 -25.81 -23.89 7.73
CA GLY A 14 -26.61 -24.54 6.70
C GLY A 14 -26.30 -24.07 5.29
N PRO A 15 -26.91 -24.70 4.26
CA PRO A 15 -26.73 -24.27 2.88
C PRO A 15 -27.34 -22.88 2.64
N ILE A 16 -26.70 -22.11 1.77
CA ILE A 16 -27.20 -20.81 1.31
C ILE A 16 -28.47 -20.98 0.48
N HIS A 17 -29.48 -20.15 0.73
CA HIS A 17 -30.72 -20.12 -0.02
C HIS A 17 -30.49 -19.56 -1.44
N PRO A 18 -31.29 -19.98 -2.43
CA PRO A 18 -31.16 -19.50 -3.80
C PRO A 18 -31.23 -17.97 -3.95
N GLU A 19 -32.06 -17.29 -3.15
CA GLU A 19 -32.17 -15.82 -3.20
C GLU A 19 -30.91 -15.12 -2.70
N SER A 20 -30.34 -15.60 -1.61
CA SER A 20 -29.08 -15.11 -1.04
C SER A 20 -27.91 -15.37 -1.98
N LYS A 21 -27.87 -16.56 -2.61
CA LYS A 21 -26.88 -16.88 -3.64
C LYS A 21 -26.95 -15.92 -4.83
N LYS A 22 -28.16 -15.63 -5.33
CA LYS A 22 -28.37 -14.69 -6.43
C LYS A 22 -27.88 -13.28 -6.10
N LEU A 23 -28.13 -12.81 -4.87
CA LEU A 23 -27.62 -11.52 -4.41
C LEU A 23 -26.08 -11.50 -4.39
N MET A 24 -25.46 -12.55 -3.87
CA MET A 24 -23.99 -12.66 -3.83
C MET A 24 -23.38 -12.72 -5.24
N GLU A 25 -23.98 -13.48 -6.16
CA GLU A 25 -23.56 -13.53 -7.57
C GLU A 25 -23.69 -12.16 -8.26
N GLN A 26 -24.71 -11.38 -7.93
CA GLN A 26 -24.87 -10.02 -8.43
C GLN A 26 -23.75 -9.11 -7.92
N GLU A 27 -23.49 -9.13 -6.61
CA GLU A 27 -22.43 -8.30 -5.99
C GLU A 27 -21.04 -8.64 -6.57
N ILE A 28 -20.75 -9.93 -6.78
CA ILE A 28 -19.51 -10.38 -7.42
C ILE A 28 -19.38 -9.80 -8.83
N LYS A 29 -20.45 -9.87 -9.63
CA LYS A 29 -20.45 -9.33 -11.01
C LYS A 29 -20.30 -7.81 -11.04
N GLU A 30 -20.90 -7.10 -10.09
CA GLU A 30 -20.76 -5.64 -9.98
C GLU A 30 -19.31 -5.25 -9.63
N SER A 31 -18.71 -5.93 -8.65
CA SER A 31 -17.31 -5.71 -8.25
C SER A 31 -16.32 -6.06 -9.37
N GLU A 32 -16.51 -7.21 -10.03
CA GLU A 32 -15.70 -7.64 -11.18
C GLU A 32 -15.84 -6.69 -12.36
N GLY A 33 -17.08 -6.25 -12.66
CA GLY A 33 -17.35 -5.27 -13.72
C GLY A 33 -16.64 -3.94 -13.49
N LEU A 34 -16.62 -3.45 -12.25
CA LEU A 34 -15.86 -2.24 -11.88
C LEU A 34 -14.35 -2.43 -12.05
N PHE A 35 -13.82 -3.60 -11.69
CA PHE A 35 -12.42 -3.94 -11.91
C PHE A 35 -12.07 -3.92 -13.40
N TYR A 36 -12.82 -4.64 -14.24
CA TYR A 36 -12.56 -4.67 -15.68
C TYR A 36 -12.71 -3.31 -16.34
N LYS A 37 -13.69 -2.50 -15.92
CA LYS A 37 -13.83 -1.14 -16.44
C LYS A 37 -12.57 -0.30 -16.19
N ARG A 38 -12.03 -0.31 -14.96
CA ARG A 38 -10.82 0.46 -14.62
C ARG A 38 -9.61 0.02 -15.42
N VAL A 39 -9.43 -1.29 -15.60
CA VAL A 39 -8.33 -1.84 -16.41
C VAL A 39 -8.52 -1.47 -17.89
N SER A 40 -9.74 -1.59 -18.40
CA SER A 40 -10.09 -1.23 -19.79
C SER A 40 -9.81 0.24 -20.07
N ASP A 41 -10.25 1.14 -19.18
CA ASP A 41 -10.06 2.58 -19.31
C ASP A 41 -8.57 2.97 -19.28
N SER A 42 -7.77 2.29 -18.45
CA SER A 42 -6.33 2.54 -18.30
C SER A 42 -5.51 1.97 -19.45
N ARG A 43 -5.72 0.69 -19.78
CA ARG A 43 -4.92 -0.04 -20.78
C ARG A 43 -5.47 0.04 -22.20
N LYS A 44 -6.65 0.64 -22.38
CA LYS A 44 -7.37 0.72 -23.67
C LYS A 44 -7.64 -0.66 -24.28
N ILE A 45 -7.91 -1.64 -23.43
CA ILE A 45 -8.23 -3.03 -23.81
C ILE A 45 -9.75 -3.23 -23.68
N PRO A 46 -10.45 -3.84 -24.66
CA PRO A 46 -11.88 -4.12 -24.55
C PRO A 46 -12.21 -5.00 -23.33
N ILE A 47 -13.30 -4.70 -22.63
CA ILE A 47 -13.77 -5.49 -21.47
C ILE A 47 -13.97 -6.97 -21.83
N SER A 48 -14.43 -7.27 -23.06
CA SER A 48 -14.62 -8.64 -23.54
C SER A 48 -13.31 -9.45 -23.57
N ASP A 49 -12.19 -8.79 -23.82
CA ASP A 49 -10.89 -9.43 -23.88
C ASP A 49 -10.32 -9.63 -22.48
N LEU A 50 -10.62 -8.70 -21.56
CA LEU A 50 -10.27 -8.84 -20.15
C LEU A 50 -10.89 -10.09 -19.55
N ASP A 51 -12.21 -10.25 -19.64
CA ASP A 51 -12.92 -11.41 -19.07
C ASP A 51 -12.39 -12.74 -19.64
N LYS A 52 -12.23 -12.85 -20.96
CA LYS A 52 -11.83 -14.10 -21.62
C LYS A 52 -10.36 -14.45 -21.39
N ARG A 53 -9.46 -13.47 -21.50
CA ARG A 53 -8.02 -13.71 -21.59
C ARG A 53 -7.30 -13.48 -20.27
N PHE A 54 -7.68 -12.45 -19.53
CA PHE A 54 -6.91 -11.94 -18.39
C PHE A 54 -7.64 -12.04 -17.04
N GLY A 55 -8.95 -12.31 -17.06
CA GLY A 55 -9.83 -12.34 -15.91
C GLY A 55 -9.85 -13.66 -15.16
N GLN A 56 -10.91 -13.84 -14.37
CA GLN A 56 -11.24 -15.11 -13.70
C GLN A 56 -10.17 -15.60 -12.70
N GLY A 57 -9.40 -14.68 -12.12
CA GLY A 57 -8.36 -15.01 -11.15
C GLY A 57 -7.09 -15.64 -11.73
N LYS A 58 -6.90 -15.61 -13.05
CA LYS A 58 -5.66 -16.08 -13.70
C LYS A 58 -4.48 -15.20 -13.28
N VAL A 59 -3.34 -15.84 -13.01
CA VAL A 59 -2.09 -15.19 -12.63
C VAL A 59 -1.10 -15.23 -13.79
N PHE A 60 -0.40 -14.11 -14.01
CA PHE A 60 0.53 -13.93 -15.12
C PHE A 60 1.89 -13.44 -14.61
N THR A 61 2.95 -13.81 -15.33
CA THR A 61 4.28 -13.25 -15.10
C THR A 61 4.40 -11.86 -15.71
N SER A 62 5.35 -11.06 -15.21
CA SER A 62 5.62 -9.73 -15.76
C SER A 62 5.92 -9.78 -17.26
N SER A 63 6.65 -10.80 -17.73
CA SER A 63 6.96 -10.97 -19.16
C SER A 63 5.72 -11.23 -20.02
N GLN A 64 4.72 -11.94 -19.49
CA GLN A 64 3.45 -12.15 -20.19
C GLN A 64 2.66 -10.84 -20.26
N PHE A 65 2.55 -10.14 -19.14
CA PHE A 65 1.85 -8.85 -19.08
C PHE A 65 2.52 -7.74 -19.88
N LEU A 66 3.85 -7.75 -20.01
CA LEU A 66 4.55 -6.80 -20.87
C LEU A 66 4.18 -7.03 -22.34
N LYS A 67 4.17 -8.29 -22.80
CA LYS A 67 3.79 -8.65 -24.20
C LYS A 67 2.37 -8.21 -24.53
N GLU A 68 1.47 -8.31 -23.56
CA GLU A 68 0.05 -7.98 -23.70
C GLU A 68 -0.27 -6.52 -23.34
N ARG A 69 0.75 -5.69 -23.07
CA ARG A 69 0.63 -4.27 -22.68
C ARG A 69 -0.25 -4.03 -21.43
N MET A 70 -0.25 -5.00 -20.51
CA MET A 70 -0.85 -4.86 -19.18
C MET A 70 0.06 -4.14 -18.19
N ILE A 71 1.36 -4.10 -18.48
CA ILE A 71 2.36 -3.27 -17.81
C ILE A 71 3.22 -2.58 -18.87
N ASP A 72 3.82 -1.45 -18.51
CA ASP A 72 4.54 -0.58 -19.45
C ASP A 72 6.01 -1.00 -19.59
N SER A 73 6.63 -1.47 -18.50
CA SER A 73 8.02 -1.94 -18.49
C SER A 73 8.28 -2.96 -17.37
N ILE A 74 9.42 -3.64 -17.46
CA ILE A 74 9.97 -4.47 -16.39
C ILE A 74 11.28 -3.82 -15.98
N THR A 75 11.31 -3.23 -14.79
CA THR A 75 12.45 -2.47 -14.28
C THR A 75 12.58 -2.69 -12.78
N ASP A 76 13.78 -2.49 -12.24
CA ASP A 76 13.98 -2.48 -10.80
C ASP A 76 13.67 -1.10 -10.20
N PHE A 77 13.68 -1.03 -8.87
CA PHE A 77 13.31 0.19 -8.16
C PHE A 77 14.25 1.37 -8.43
N LEU A 78 15.57 1.13 -8.53
CA LEU A 78 16.54 2.22 -8.72
C LEU A 78 16.45 2.79 -10.14
N SER A 79 16.31 1.90 -11.12
CA SER A 79 16.10 2.24 -12.51
C SER A 79 14.80 3.02 -12.70
N LEU A 80 13.71 2.60 -12.05
CA LEU A 80 12.45 3.35 -12.04
C LEU A 80 12.60 4.78 -11.50
N LEU A 81 13.43 5.00 -10.46
CA LEU A 81 13.67 6.34 -9.94
C LEU A 81 14.43 7.23 -10.93
N GLU A 82 15.37 6.65 -11.68
CA GLU A 82 16.08 7.38 -12.74
C GLU A 82 15.15 7.68 -13.92
N ASP A 83 14.29 6.74 -14.32
CA ASP A 83 13.26 6.96 -15.35
C ASP A 83 12.34 8.13 -14.96
N ILE A 84 11.85 8.14 -13.71
CA ILE A 84 11.01 9.23 -13.19
C ILE A 84 11.74 10.58 -13.17
N LYS A 85 13.03 10.62 -12.81
CA LYS A 85 13.83 11.85 -12.85
C LYS A 85 13.92 12.41 -14.27
N GLN A 86 14.15 11.54 -15.25
CA GLN A 86 14.25 11.92 -16.66
C GLN A 86 12.90 12.42 -17.18
N ASP A 87 11.81 11.70 -16.90
CA ASP A 87 10.46 12.06 -17.32
C ASP A 87 10.02 13.42 -16.74
N LEU A 88 10.30 13.65 -15.46
CA LEU A 88 9.96 14.90 -14.77
C LEU A 88 10.98 16.03 -15.01
N LYS A 89 12.12 15.73 -15.65
CA LYS A 89 13.24 16.66 -15.88
C LYS A 89 13.74 17.30 -14.59
N VAL A 90 13.93 16.50 -13.55
CA VAL A 90 14.43 16.93 -12.24
C VAL A 90 15.77 16.29 -11.91
N GLU A 91 16.67 17.05 -11.27
CA GLU A 91 17.99 16.54 -10.88
C GLU A 91 17.94 15.62 -9.66
N LYS A 92 16.98 15.84 -8.75
CA LYS A 92 16.88 15.12 -7.48
C LYS A 92 15.44 14.73 -7.19
N VAL A 93 15.25 13.47 -6.81
CA VAL A 93 13.99 12.92 -6.30
C VAL A 93 14.21 12.51 -4.85
N GLN A 94 13.30 12.91 -3.97
CA GLN A 94 13.31 12.49 -2.58
C GLN A 94 12.22 11.44 -2.36
N VAL A 95 12.63 10.21 -2.07
CA VAL A 95 11.71 9.14 -1.68
C VAL A 95 11.45 9.24 -0.17
N ARG A 96 10.17 9.30 0.22
CA ARG A 96 9.76 9.32 1.63
C ARG A 96 8.76 8.19 1.89
N TYR A 97 9.08 7.33 2.85
CA TYR A 97 8.12 6.36 3.37
C TYR A 97 7.24 7.04 4.41
N LEU A 98 5.94 7.13 4.12
CA LEU A 98 4.97 7.61 5.09
C LEU A 98 4.48 6.43 5.94
N PRO A 99 4.34 6.59 7.27
CA PRO A 99 3.75 5.55 8.09
C PRO A 99 2.31 5.27 7.62
N SER A 100 1.90 4.00 7.64
CA SER A 100 0.58 3.54 7.17
C SER A 100 -0.60 4.22 7.90
N LEU A 101 -0.37 4.69 9.11
CA LEU A 101 -1.31 5.55 9.86
C LEU A 101 -0.91 7.01 9.66
N PHE A 102 -1.35 7.58 8.55
CA PHE A 102 -1.29 9.01 8.34
C PHE A 102 -2.32 9.70 9.24
N THR A 103 -1.92 10.05 10.46
CA THR A 103 -2.71 10.94 11.30
C THR A 103 -2.39 12.39 10.94
N PHE A 104 -3.38 13.28 11.08
CA PHE A 104 -3.14 14.72 10.94
C PHE A 104 -2.02 15.21 11.87
N GLN A 105 -1.84 14.58 13.03
CA GLN A 105 -0.72 14.85 13.93
C GLN A 105 0.64 14.48 13.31
N SER A 106 0.75 13.33 12.64
CA SER A 106 1.95 12.94 11.89
C SER A 106 2.24 13.93 10.76
N PHE A 107 1.20 14.43 10.09
CA PHE A 107 1.32 15.47 9.06
C PHE A 107 1.84 16.79 9.62
N LEU A 108 1.21 17.31 10.69
CA LEU A 108 1.65 18.55 11.35
C LEU A 108 3.09 18.45 11.85
N LYS A 109 3.51 17.30 12.41
CA LYS A 109 4.91 17.06 12.81
C LYS A 109 5.87 17.01 11.64
N SER A 110 5.41 16.63 10.44
CA SER A 110 6.23 16.56 9.22
C SER A 110 6.44 17.91 8.53
N LEU A 111 5.57 18.89 8.81
CA LEU A 111 5.72 20.29 8.38
C LEU A 111 6.74 20.98 9.29
N LYS A 112 8.02 20.92 8.87
CA LYS A 112 9.24 21.55 9.42
C LYS A 112 9.15 22.26 10.80
N PRO A 113 10.06 21.93 11.75
CA PRO A 113 10.07 22.49 13.11
C PRO A 113 10.28 24.02 13.20
N GLY A 114 10.82 24.67 12.16
CA GLY A 114 11.07 26.12 12.17
C GLY A 114 9.87 27.02 11.90
N PHE A 115 8.72 26.48 11.45
CA PHE A 115 7.52 27.31 11.19
C PHE A 115 6.64 27.46 12.44
N LEU A 116 6.59 26.43 13.29
CA LEU A 116 5.77 26.42 14.50
C LEU A 116 6.52 26.97 15.73
N SER A 117 7.86 26.93 15.75
CA SER A 117 8.65 27.41 16.89
C SER A 117 8.51 28.91 17.16
N ASN A 118 8.22 29.72 16.14
CA ASN A 118 8.14 31.18 16.29
C ASN A 118 6.73 31.67 16.63
N VAL A 119 5.69 30.84 16.44
CA VAL A 119 4.30 31.21 16.71
C VAL A 119 3.81 30.66 18.04
N PHE A 120 4.29 29.49 18.48
CA PHE A 120 3.85 28.83 19.72
C PHE A 120 4.74 29.08 20.95
N SER A 121 5.90 29.73 20.78
CA SER A 121 6.89 29.90 21.86
C SER A 121 6.59 31.02 22.85
N LYS A 122 5.61 31.89 22.60
CA LYS A 122 5.29 32.98 23.53
C LYS A 122 4.33 32.60 24.66
N ASP A 123 3.51 31.56 24.51
CA ASP A 123 2.40 31.31 25.45
C ASP A 123 2.42 29.97 26.21
N LEU A 124 3.35 29.04 25.94
CA LEU A 124 3.30 27.68 26.53
C LEU A 124 4.52 27.23 27.33
N THR A 125 5.44 28.13 27.69
CA THR A 125 6.64 27.78 28.48
C THR A 125 6.38 27.50 29.97
N SER A 126 5.13 27.52 30.44
CA SER A 126 4.80 27.24 31.86
C SER A 126 4.20 25.86 32.14
N TYR A 127 3.88 25.02 31.14
CA TYR A 127 3.07 23.81 31.38
C TYR A 127 3.73 22.45 31.06
N PHE A 128 4.97 22.39 30.58
CA PHE A 128 5.62 21.11 30.30
C PHE A 128 7.03 21.04 30.90
N PRO A 129 7.20 20.45 32.10
CA PRO A 129 8.52 20.08 32.55
C PRO A 129 8.96 18.84 31.76
N ASN A 130 10.15 18.93 31.16
CA ASN A 130 11.02 17.81 30.78
C ASN A 130 10.39 16.67 29.95
N VAL A 131 10.46 16.77 28.61
CA VAL A 131 10.52 15.59 27.74
C VAL A 131 11.61 15.82 26.69
N LEU A 132 12.85 15.91 27.18
CA LEU A 132 14.07 15.87 26.37
C LEU A 132 14.76 14.51 26.59
N GLU A 133 14.06 13.40 26.29
CA GLU A 133 14.62 12.05 26.46
C GLU A 133 14.25 11.05 25.36
N SER A 134 13.67 11.52 24.24
CA SER A 134 13.14 10.64 23.19
C SER A 134 13.95 10.59 21.88
N GLU A 135 15.26 10.87 21.90
CA GLU A 135 16.10 10.61 20.72
C GLU A 135 16.79 9.23 20.75
N ASN A 136 16.98 8.64 21.94
CA ASN A 136 17.70 7.37 22.08
C ASN A 136 16.83 6.10 21.97
N SER A 137 15.50 6.22 22.01
CA SER A 137 14.60 5.05 22.01
C SER A 137 14.34 4.47 20.62
N LEU A 138 14.44 5.28 19.56
CA LEU A 138 14.22 4.83 18.18
C LEU A 138 15.43 4.15 17.55
N ARG A 139 16.65 4.51 17.98
CA ARG A 139 17.89 3.87 17.51
C ARG A 139 18.02 2.41 17.98
N ARG A 140 17.45 2.07 19.14
CA ARG A 140 17.43 0.69 19.66
C ARG A 140 16.41 -0.22 18.94
N LYS A 141 15.31 0.33 18.41
CA LYS A 141 14.23 -0.49 17.81
C LYS A 141 14.58 -1.10 16.45
N PHE A 142 15.62 -0.62 15.78
CA PHE A 142 16.08 -1.15 14.48
C PHE A 142 17.38 -1.96 14.57
N GLN A 143 17.94 -2.15 15.76
CA GLN A 143 18.99 -3.13 15.99
C GLN A 143 18.33 -4.45 16.39
N SER A 144 17.83 -5.21 15.43
CA SER A 144 17.50 -6.61 15.66
C SER A 144 18.80 -7.34 16.01
N VAL A 145 18.88 -7.88 17.23
CA VAL A 145 20.02 -8.67 17.72
C VAL A 145 20.37 -9.80 16.74
N GLU A 146 19.35 -10.36 16.07
CA GLU A 146 19.48 -11.38 15.00
C GLU A 146 20.23 -10.90 13.75
N ALA A 147 20.05 -9.64 13.33
CA ALA A 147 20.76 -9.11 12.16
C ALA A 147 22.26 -8.90 12.48
N GLN A 148 22.58 -8.52 13.72
CA GLN A 148 23.97 -8.39 14.15
C GLN A 148 24.65 -9.76 14.29
N SER A 149 23.94 -10.81 14.74
CA SER A 149 24.49 -12.16 14.77
C SER A 149 24.68 -12.78 13.37
N LEU A 150 23.80 -12.46 12.42
CA LEU A 150 23.93 -12.93 11.03
C LEU A 150 25.16 -12.34 10.33
N LEU A 151 25.42 -11.04 10.53
CA LEU A 151 26.59 -10.34 9.97
C LEU A 151 27.91 -10.70 10.66
N GLY A 152 27.85 -11.22 11.89
CA GLY A 152 29.02 -11.73 12.63
C GLY A 152 29.33 -13.21 12.38
N SER A 153 28.53 -13.92 11.58
CA SER A 153 28.73 -15.35 11.34
C SER A 153 29.93 -15.63 10.43
N SER A 154 30.67 -16.70 10.72
CA SER A 154 31.83 -17.15 9.94
C SER A 154 31.48 -17.51 8.48
N PHE A 155 30.19 -17.65 8.17
CA PHE A 155 29.67 -17.87 6.82
C PHE A 155 30.02 -16.72 5.86
N TRP A 156 30.05 -15.47 6.34
CA TRP A 156 30.35 -14.29 5.50
C TRP A 156 31.83 -13.89 5.48
N ASN A 157 32.65 -14.49 6.35
CA ASN A 157 34.08 -14.19 6.48
C ASN A 157 34.99 -15.29 5.89
N GLN A 158 34.49 -16.08 4.95
CA GLN A 158 35.34 -17.02 4.20
C GLN A 158 36.01 -16.28 3.04
N SER A 159 37.27 -15.88 3.27
CA SER A 159 38.26 -15.61 2.21
C SER A 159 38.91 -16.90 1.76
#